data_AF-A0A1F6YR97-F1
#
_entry.id   AF-A0A1F6YR97-F1
#
_cell.length_a   1.000
_cell.length_b   1.000
_cell.length_c   1.000
_cell.angle_alpha   90.00
_cell.angle_beta   90.00
_cell.angle_gamma   90.00
#
_symmetry.space_group_name_H-M   'P 1'
#
loop_
_entity.id
_entity.type
_entity.pdbx_description
1 polymer ?
#
loop_
_entity_poly.entity_id
_entity_poly.type
_entity_poly.pdbx_seq_one_letter_code
_entity_poly.pdbx_strand_id
1 'polypeptide(L)'
;MKINLKTKQHIVDELKSRHVIWFGKLDEQDFVAKLVDMNNLPSNDPRYENMQGDFWQHRINNPNDWDDDWIYSDERIGLMKNDQLFSDFLIELLHPSTREGSDSKSLKDMINYYLKKDGYQIVEDEEYYEENTSTYKIVEINPTQIEKSFKTTDSFVHEAYEKIDKRLRDEDYSGAVTSSRTLLEYTIKDIYSQITGDTIDKIDDLQEGFKKVQKLLKLDFDKTIDDNKKKILRSFVTIINSLAPLFNSLGDRHGSKSSAGRNTALFCTDSTKIFVNFLYGRLQDIHGLYPSLFEKLIKCLNSDLRLKTKKELLADKSINEIISLCDEYLISFLINKHIDETTIDSFRESDVFFAFLRIFSNSLKEAQLITALNKHSNNGQAVGWENFLKELFSEHRDLFTKSVLKLISESRDLSEIILD
;
A
#
# COMPACT_ATOMS: atom_id res chain seq x y z
N MET A 1 13.95 -2.95 10.20
CA MET A 1 14.75 -4.18 10.02
C MET A 1 14.83 -4.91 11.34
N LYS A 2 14.69 -6.24 11.36
CA LYS A 2 14.75 -7.03 12.60
C LYS A 2 15.75 -8.18 12.47
N ILE A 3 16.92 -8.04 13.09
CA ILE A 3 18.00 -9.04 13.01
C ILE A 3 17.96 -9.89 14.29
N ASN A 4 17.85 -11.20 14.14
CA ASN A 4 17.79 -12.11 15.27
C ASN A 4 19.09 -12.04 16.08
N LEU A 5 18.99 -12.05 17.41
CA LEU A 5 20.16 -12.08 18.30
C LEU A 5 21.13 -13.21 17.94
N LYS A 6 20.62 -14.38 17.54
CA LYS A 6 21.44 -15.51 17.11
C LYS A 6 22.21 -15.18 15.83
N THR A 7 21.59 -14.49 14.86
CA THR A 7 22.28 -14.04 13.65
C THR A 7 23.39 -13.04 13.98
N LYS A 8 23.13 -12.08 14.88
CA LYS A 8 24.16 -11.14 15.36
C LYS A 8 25.33 -11.87 16.01
N GLN A 9 25.05 -12.83 16.89
CA GLN A 9 26.07 -13.65 17.57
C GLN A 9 26.93 -14.40 16.56
N HIS A 10 26.31 -15.09 15.61
CA HIS A 10 27.03 -15.82 14.57
C HIS A 10 27.94 -14.91 13.72
N ILE A 11 27.48 -13.70 13.39
CA ILE A 11 28.30 -12.73 12.66
C ILE A 11 29.48 -12.27 13.53
N VAL A 12 29.24 -11.89 14.78
CA VAL A 12 30.28 -11.44 15.71
C VAL A 12 31.31 -12.54 15.98
N ASP A 13 30.86 -13.77 16.21
CA ASP A 13 31.74 -14.92 16.44
C ASP A 13 32.63 -15.20 15.22
N GLU A 14 32.08 -15.07 14.01
CA GLU A 14 32.84 -15.23 12.76
C GLU A 14 33.84 -14.08 12.56
N LEU A 15 33.49 -12.84 12.90
CA LEU A 15 34.41 -11.70 12.90
C LEU A 15 35.59 -11.93 13.86
N LYS A 16 35.30 -12.39 15.09
CA LYS A 16 36.31 -12.72 16.10
C LYS A 16 37.22 -13.88 15.64
N SER A 17 36.62 -14.95 15.13
CA SER A 17 37.32 -16.13 14.61
C SER A 17 38.30 -15.80 13.48
N ARG A 18 37.90 -14.85 12.62
CA ARG A 18 38.74 -14.34 11.52
C ARG A 18 39.73 -13.26 11.96
N HIS A 19 39.75 -12.90 13.25
CA HIS A 19 40.55 -11.80 13.79
C HIS A 19 40.35 -10.49 13.03
N VAL A 20 39.10 -10.18 12.65
CA VAL A 20 38.77 -8.95 11.93
C VAL A 20 38.93 -7.76 12.87
N ILE A 21 39.80 -6.83 12.48
CA ILE A 21 39.92 -5.52 13.13
C ILE A 21 38.71 -4.68 12.71
N TRP A 22 37.76 -4.50 13.63
CA TRP A 22 36.46 -3.90 13.31
C TRP A 22 36.56 -2.44 12.86
N PHE A 23 37.49 -1.68 13.42
CA PHE A 23 37.77 -0.29 13.02
C PHE A 23 38.65 -0.17 11.75
N GLY A 24 39.22 -1.29 11.28
CA GLY A 24 40.05 -1.33 10.08
C GLY A 24 41.21 -0.32 10.10
N LYS A 25 41.19 0.65 9.18
CA LYS A 25 42.19 1.72 9.01
C LYS A 25 41.91 2.97 9.85
N LEU A 26 40.69 3.12 10.37
CA LEU A 26 40.37 4.18 11.32
C LEU A 26 41.01 3.86 12.67
N ASP A 27 41.00 4.79 13.61
CA ASP A 27 41.16 4.42 15.00
C ASP A 27 39.80 4.03 15.61
N GLU A 28 39.85 3.40 16.79
CA GLU A 28 38.64 2.97 17.50
C GLU A 28 37.70 4.12 17.82
N GLN A 29 38.24 5.29 18.14
CA GLN A 29 37.45 6.46 18.52
C GLN A 29 36.68 6.99 17.32
N ASP A 30 37.35 7.14 16.18
CA ASP A 30 36.78 7.61 14.91
C ASP A 30 35.71 6.65 14.40
N PHE A 31 35.92 5.34 14.52
CA PHE A 31 34.91 4.35 14.14
C PHE A 31 33.68 4.43 15.06
N VAL A 32 33.88 4.45 16.38
CA VAL A 32 32.76 4.50 17.34
C VAL A 32 31.99 5.82 17.23
N ALA A 33 32.66 6.93 16.95
CA ALA A 33 32.04 8.24 16.76
C ALA A 33 31.05 8.27 15.58
N LYS A 34 31.19 7.37 14.61
CA LYS A 34 30.21 7.22 13.51
C LYS A 34 28.96 6.45 13.91
N LEU A 35 29.00 5.71 15.01
CA LEU A 35 27.89 4.88 15.50
C LEU A 35 27.13 5.58 16.63
N VAL A 36 27.85 6.20 17.57
CA VAL A 36 27.27 6.84 18.75
C VAL A 36 28.07 8.07 19.20
N ASP A 37 27.41 8.98 19.91
CA ASP A 37 28.09 10.06 20.62
C ASP A 37 28.46 9.60 22.05
N MET A 38 29.73 9.25 22.25
CA MET A 38 30.24 8.78 23.55
C MET A 38 30.16 9.84 24.66
N ASN A 39 30.02 11.13 24.34
CA ASN A 39 29.86 12.17 25.37
C ASN A 39 28.48 12.12 26.03
N ASN A 40 27.48 11.58 25.33
CA ASN A 40 26.11 11.45 25.80
C ASN A 40 25.80 10.08 26.44
N LEU A 41 26.79 9.18 26.47
CA LEU A 41 26.66 7.88 27.12
C LEU A 41 27.24 7.91 28.53
N PRO A 42 26.61 7.21 29.50
CA PRO A 42 27.04 7.25 30.89
C PRO A 42 28.43 6.63 31.08
N SER A 43 29.16 7.13 32.07
CA SER A 43 30.38 6.48 32.57
C SER A 43 30.04 5.24 33.42
N ASN A 44 30.82 4.17 33.29
CA ASN A 44 30.80 3.04 34.22
C ASN A 44 31.79 3.24 35.39
N ASP A 45 32.69 4.23 35.27
CA ASP A 45 33.62 4.61 36.31
C ASP A 45 33.20 5.95 36.94
N PRO A 46 32.90 6.00 38.25
CA PRO A 46 32.46 7.23 38.90
C PRO A 46 33.49 8.37 38.88
N ARG A 47 34.75 8.11 38.46
CA ARG A 47 35.79 9.12 38.28
C ARG A 47 35.60 9.97 37.03
N TYR A 48 34.84 9.49 36.04
CA TYR A 48 34.63 10.17 34.76
C TYR A 48 33.15 10.53 34.55
N GLU A 49 32.91 11.58 33.78
CA GLU A 49 31.56 12.12 33.54
C GLU A 49 30.75 11.28 32.53
N ASN A 50 31.42 10.74 31.52
CA ASN A 50 30.80 10.05 30.39
C ASN A 50 31.69 8.93 29.84
N MET A 51 31.15 8.16 28.90
CA MET A 51 31.86 7.07 28.24
C MET A 51 33.12 7.53 27.50
N GLN A 52 33.16 8.76 26.98
CA GLN A 52 34.36 9.29 26.33
C GLN A 52 35.55 9.38 27.30
N GLY A 53 35.31 9.75 28.56
CA GLY A 53 36.32 9.74 29.62
C GLY A 53 36.81 8.32 29.94
N ASP A 54 35.88 7.36 30.04
CA ASP A 54 36.21 5.94 30.23
C ASP A 54 37.07 5.39 29.10
N PHE A 55 36.67 5.67 27.85
CA PHE A 55 37.38 5.22 26.66
C PHE A 55 38.80 5.78 26.64
N TRP A 56 38.98 7.08 26.91
CA TRP A 56 40.32 7.67 26.99
C TRP A 56 41.18 6.99 28.06
N GLN A 57 40.63 6.76 29.25
CA GLN A 57 41.40 6.13 30.32
C GLN A 57 41.76 4.68 30.01
N HIS A 58 40.82 3.88 29.50
CA HIS A 58 40.94 2.43 29.43
C HIS A 58 41.32 1.88 28.06
N ARG A 59 41.31 2.71 27.00
CA ARG A 59 41.78 2.34 25.66
C ARG A 59 43.03 3.10 25.23
N ILE A 60 43.20 4.34 25.69
CA ILE A 60 44.33 5.20 25.28
C ILE A 60 45.41 5.25 26.37
N ASN A 61 45.05 5.62 27.60
CA ASN A 61 46.02 5.77 28.69
C ASN A 61 46.47 4.41 29.25
N ASN A 62 45.54 3.46 29.38
CA ASN A 62 45.78 2.09 29.83
C ASN A 62 45.25 1.05 28.80
N PRO A 63 45.91 0.83 27.65
CA PRO A 63 45.34 0.02 26.55
C PRO A 63 45.00 -1.44 26.87
N ASN A 64 45.51 -1.99 27.98
CA ASN A 64 45.25 -3.37 28.40
C ASN A 64 44.05 -3.52 29.35
N ASP A 65 43.33 -2.43 29.67
CA ASP A 65 42.22 -2.48 30.62
C ASP A 65 40.95 -3.10 30.00
N TRP A 66 40.73 -2.93 28.69
CA TRP A 66 39.57 -3.48 27.96
C TRP A 66 40.03 -4.44 26.84
N ASP A 67 39.24 -5.47 26.56
CA ASP A 67 39.49 -6.41 25.45
C ASP A 67 39.36 -5.72 24.08
N ASP A 68 40.10 -6.14 23.06
CA ASP A 68 40.05 -5.55 21.70
C ASP A 68 38.68 -5.62 21.03
N ASP A 69 37.80 -6.46 21.55
CA ASP A 69 36.46 -6.73 21.05
C ASP A 69 35.36 -6.20 22.01
N TRP A 70 35.74 -5.28 22.91
CA TRP A 70 34.87 -4.66 23.93
C TRP A 70 33.56 -4.11 23.39
N ILE A 71 33.57 -3.57 22.16
CA ILE A 71 32.40 -2.96 21.52
C ILE A 71 31.23 -3.95 21.38
N TYR A 72 31.51 -5.25 21.29
CA TYR A 72 30.46 -6.27 21.16
C TYR A 72 29.74 -6.57 22.48
N SER A 73 30.37 -6.29 23.62
CA SER A 73 29.87 -6.60 24.97
C SER A 73 29.49 -5.37 25.79
N ASP A 74 29.87 -4.16 25.36
CA ASP A 74 29.56 -2.93 26.10
C ASP A 74 28.05 -2.63 26.10
N GLU A 75 27.49 -2.69 27.30
CA GLU A 75 26.07 -2.49 27.58
C GLU A 75 25.57 -1.08 27.28
N ARG A 76 26.44 -0.06 27.32
CA ARG A 76 26.10 1.33 27.05
C ARG A 76 25.93 1.59 25.56
N ILE A 77 26.77 0.96 24.74
CA ILE A 77 26.61 0.94 23.28
C ILE A 77 25.37 0.13 22.92
N GLY A 78 25.21 -1.04 23.54
CA GLY A 78 24.05 -1.91 23.30
C GLY A 78 24.01 -2.46 21.86
N LEU A 79 25.18 -2.66 21.24
CA LEU A 79 25.31 -3.09 19.84
C LEU A 79 24.48 -4.34 19.52
N MET A 80 24.50 -5.33 20.42
CA MET A 80 23.74 -6.58 20.23
C MET A 80 22.23 -6.43 20.46
N LYS A 81 21.80 -5.39 21.18
CA LYS A 81 20.39 -5.15 21.56
C LYS A 81 19.64 -4.26 20.58
N ASN A 82 20.34 -3.42 19.83
CA ASN A 82 19.75 -2.49 18.87
C ASN A 82 19.99 -2.96 17.43
N ASP A 83 18.92 -3.26 16.69
CA ASP A 83 19.01 -3.75 15.31
C ASP A 83 19.51 -2.69 14.33
N GLN A 84 19.14 -1.43 14.55
CA GLN A 84 19.58 -0.32 13.71
C GLN A 84 21.08 -0.09 13.91
N LEU A 85 21.51 0.04 15.17
CA LEU A 85 22.93 0.24 15.50
C LEU A 85 23.81 -0.91 15.02
N PHE A 86 23.34 -2.17 15.14
CA PHE A 86 24.06 -3.32 14.59
C PHE A 86 24.21 -3.24 13.08
N SER A 87 23.21 -2.72 12.39
CA SER A 87 23.22 -2.57 10.94
C SER A 87 24.14 -1.45 10.49
N ASP A 88 24.10 -0.32 11.20
CA ASP A 88 25.01 0.81 10.98
C ASP A 88 26.46 0.37 11.22
N PHE A 89 26.71 -0.44 12.25
CA PHE A 89 27.99 -1.10 12.47
C PHE A 89 28.40 -1.95 11.27
N LEU A 90 27.55 -2.83 10.74
CA LEU A 90 27.89 -3.66 9.57
C LEU A 90 28.19 -2.85 8.31
N ILE A 91 27.48 -1.73 8.10
CA ILE A 91 27.73 -0.83 6.97
C ILE A 91 29.06 -0.10 7.16
N GLU A 92 29.30 0.47 8.34
CA GLU A 92 30.54 1.20 8.64
C GLU A 92 31.76 0.28 8.63
N LEU A 93 31.58 -0.95 9.12
CA LEU A 93 32.55 -2.03 9.05
C LEU A 93 33.00 -2.25 7.59
N LEU A 94 32.09 -2.20 6.61
CA LEU A 94 32.40 -2.40 5.19
C LEU A 94 32.75 -1.12 4.43
N HIS A 95 32.67 0.04 5.08
CA HIS A 95 32.80 1.33 4.43
C HIS A 95 34.22 1.56 3.88
N PRO A 96 34.40 2.22 2.72
CA PRO A 96 35.71 2.47 2.12
C PRO A 96 36.70 3.23 3.01
N SER A 97 36.23 4.09 3.93
CA SER A 97 37.09 4.76 4.91
C SER A 97 37.66 3.81 5.95
N THR A 98 36.95 2.72 6.23
CA THR A 98 37.30 1.73 7.25
C THR A 98 38.22 0.67 6.67
N ARG A 99 37.96 0.21 5.44
CA ARG A 99 38.75 -0.87 4.83
C ARG A 99 38.70 -0.88 3.31
N GLU A 100 39.57 -1.71 2.73
CA GLU A 100 39.73 -1.83 1.27
C GLU A 100 38.66 -2.72 0.63
N GLY A 101 38.34 -2.45 -0.64
CA GLY A 101 37.24 -3.09 -1.35
C GLY A 101 37.31 -4.62 -1.46
N SER A 102 38.51 -5.22 -1.56
CA SER A 102 38.64 -6.68 -1.60
C SER A 102 38.27 -7.34 -0.27
N ASP A 103 38.63 -6.71 0.85
CA ASP A 103 38.30 -7.19 2.20
C ASP A 103 36.81 -6.95 2.50
N SER A 104 36.29 -5.76 2.14
CA SER A 104 34.85 -5.47 2.20
C SER A 104 34.03 -6.51 1.43
N LYS A 105 34.46 -6.91 0.24
CA LYS A 105 33.72 -7.90 -0.55
C LYS A 105 33.69 -9.29 0.13
N SER A 106 34.83 -9.74 0.67
CA SER A 106 34.90 -11.01 1.40
C SER A 106 34.03 -11.00 2.65
N LEU A 107 34.08 -9.91 3.42
CA LEU A 107 33.31 -9.75 4.64
C LEU A 107 31.82 -9.56 4.35
N LYS A 108 31.45 -8.84 3.29
CA LYS A 108 30.07 -8.77 2.78
C LYS A 108 29.51 -10.16 2.53
N ASP A 109 30.22 -11.01 1.80
CA ASP A 109 29.74 -12.35 1.44
C ASP A 109 29.57 -13.24 2.68
N MET A 110 30.50 -13.12 3.64
CA MET A 110 30.40 -13.77 4.95
C MET A 110 29.18 -13.27 5.74
N ILE A 111 29.00 -11.95 5.87
CA ILE A 111 27.89 -11.36 6.63
C ILE A 111 26.56 -11.76 5.97
N ASN A 112 26.49 -11.72 4.64
CA ASN A 112 25.33 -12.13 3.86
C ASN A 112 24.96 -13.60 4.05
N TYR A 113 25.91 -14.49 4.31
CA TYR A 113 25.61 -15.89 4.63
C TYR A 113 24.71 -16.01 5.87
N TYR A 114 24.89 -15.14 6.86
CA TYR A 114 24.08 -15.11 8.08
C TYR A 114 22.82 -14.25 7.91
N LEU A 115 22.94 -13.02 7.39
CA LEU A 115 21.81 -12.10 7.21
C LEU A 115 20.69 -12.68 6.33
N LYS A 116 21.03 -13.51 5.35
CA LYS A 116 20.05 -14.19 4.49
C LYS A 116 18.99 -14.96 5.28
N LYS A 117 19.37 -15.52 6.43
CA LYS A 117 18.45 -16.27 7.31
C LYS A 117 17.40 -15.39 7.97
N ASP A 118 17.73 -14.11 8.16
CA ASP A 118 16.79 -13.10 8.67
C ASP A 118 16.07 -12.34 7.54
N GLY A 119 16.30 -12.75 6.28
CA GLY A 119 15.68 -12.11 5.12
C GLY A 119 16.34 -10.81 4.70
N TYR A 120 17.60 -10.58 5.08
CA TYR A 120 18.36 -9.38 4.71
C TYR A 120 19.62 -9.72 3.93
N GLN A 121 20.09 -8.77 3.12
CA GLN A 121 21.39 -8.85 2.48
C GLN A 121 21.99 -7.44 2.33
N ILE A 122 23.30 -7.39 2.39
CA ILE A 122 24.11 -6.24 2.03
C ILE A 122 24.34 -6.26 0.51
N VAL A 123 23.94 -5.19 -0.14
CA VAL A 123 24.15 -4.93 -1.58
C VAL A 123 24.99 -3.68 -1.76
N GLU A 124 25.62 -3.54 -2.93
CA GLU A 124 26.33 -2.32 -3.30
C GLU A 124 25.33 -1.18 -3.46
N ASP A 125 25.71 0.01 -3.00
CA ASP A 125 24.87 1.20 -3.09
C ASP A 125 25.23 2.02 -4.34
N GLU A 126 24.51 1.75 -5.43
CA GLU A 126 24.76 2.34 -6.75
C GLU A 126 24.48 3.86 -6.83
N GLU A 127 23.85 4.46 -5.81
CA GLU A 127 23.61 5.91 -5.75
C GLU A 127 24.89 6.71 -5.44
N TYR A 128 25.91 6.06 -4.87
CA TYR A 128 27.21 6.65 -4.55
C TYR A 128 28.30 6.02 -5.40
N TYR A 129 28.49 6.55 -6.62
CA TYR A 129 29.53 6.08 -7.53
C TYR A 129 30.77 6.98 -7.45
N GLU A 130 31.82 6.48 -6.80
CA GLU A 130 33.19 6.96 -6.93
C GLU A 130 34.07 5.83 -7.48
N GLU A 131 34.97 6.16 -8.41
CA GLU A 131 35.78 5.19 -9.16
C GLU A 131 36.65 4.37 -8.18
N ASN A 132 36.40 3.05 -8.10
CA ASN A 132 37.03 2.07 -7.19
C ASN A 132 36.61 2.10 -5.71
N THR A 133 35.48 2.72 -5.36
CA THR A 133 34.90 2.62 -4.01
C THR A 133 33.50 2.01 -4.06
N SER A 134 33.28 0.94 -3.31
CA SER A 134 31.95 0.35 -3.12
C SER A 134 31.43 0.74 -1.74
N THR A 135 30.38 1.54 -1.70
CA THR A 135 29.54 1.69 -0.50
C THR A 135 28.47 0.61 -0.51
N TYR A 136 27.86 0.35 0.65
CA TYR A 136 26.92 -0.74 0.82
C TYR A 136 25.69 -0.29 1.59
N LYS A 137 24.57 -0.96 1.35
CA LYS A 137 23.34 -0.83 2.14
C LYS A 137 22.73 -2.20 2.42
N ILE A 138 22.04 -2.32 3.55
CA ILE A 138 21.27 -3.53 3.86
C ILE A 138 19.87 -3.37 3.28
N VAL A 139 19.47 -4.34 2.46
CA VAL A 139 18.14 -4.44 1.87
C VAL A 139 17.46 -5.70 2.36
N GLU A 140 16.13 -5.67 2.43
CA GLU A 140 15.34 -6.89 2.58
C GLU A 140 15.48 -7.72 1.30
N ILE A 141 15.72 -9.01 1.46
CA ILE A 141 15.70 -9.97 0.36
C ILE A 141 14.25 -10.08 -0.09
N ASN A 142 13.97 -9.51 -1.25
CA ASN A 142 12.74 -9.78 -1.97
C ASN A 142 12.89 -11.16 -2.62
N PRO A 143 12.13 -12.18 -2.19
CA PRO A 143 12.19 -13.50 -2.82
C PRO A 143 11.62 -13.48 -4.24
N THR A 144 10.90 -12.41 -4.59
CA THR A 144 10.36 -12.11 -5.91
C THR A 144 11.06 -10.87 -6.50
N GLN A 145 11.18 -10.76 -7.82
CA GLN A 145 11.67 -9.52 -8.46
C GLN A 145 10.52 -8.60 -8.88
N ILE A 146 9.29 -8.91 -8.45
CA ILE A 146 8.10 -8.15 -8.81
C ILE A 146 7.93 -7.02 -7.81
N GLU A 147 8.14 -5.79 -8.27
CA GLU A 147 7.91 -4.59 -7.47
C GLU A 147 6.41 -4.44 -7.16
N LYS A 148 6.10 -4.06 -5.91
CA LYS A 148 4.75 -3.73 -5.48
C LYS A 148 4.40 -2.33 -5.97
N SER A 149 3.88 -2.24 -7.19
CA SER A 149 3.52 -0.97 -7.84
C SER A 149 2.08 -0.52 -7.57
N PHE A 150 1.20 -1.44 -7.15
CA PHE A 150 -0.20 -1.13 -6.91
C PHE A 150 -0.42 -0.29 -5.64
N LYS A 151 -1.46 0.55 -5.67
CA LYS A 151 -1.91 1.36 -4.53
C LYS A 151 -3.32 0.94 -4.14
N THR A 152 -3.50 0.58 -2.87
CA THR A 152 -4.81 0.33 -2.24
C THR A 152 -4.71 0.70 -0.76
N THR A 153 -5.84 0.98 -0.12
CA THR A 153 -5.93 1.16 1.34
C THR A 153 -6.36 -0.12 2.05
N ASP A 154 -6.69 -1.19 1.31
CA ASP A 154 -7.12 -2.46 1.89
C ASP A 154 -5.95 -3.16 2.59
N SER A 155 -6.04 -3.28 3.92
CA SER A 155 -5.01 -3.89 4.75
C SER A 155 -4.86 -5.39 4.48
N PHE A 156 -5.94 -6.10 4.12
CA PHE A 156 -5.89 -7.54 3.84
C PHE A 156 -5.11 -7.84 2.57
N VAL A 157 -5.21 -6.99 1.54
CA VAL A 157 -4.39 -7.08 0.32
C VAL A 157 -2.91 -6.89 0.66
N HIS A 158 -2.59 -5.88 1.47
CA HIS A 158 -1.21 -5.64 1.91
C HIS A 158 -0.66 -6.81 2.73
N GLU A 159 -1.40 -7.28 3.74
CA GLU A 159 -1.01 -8.40 4.58
C GLU A 159 -0.80 -9.68 3.76
N ALA A 160 -1.70 -9.98 2.82
CA ALA A 160 -1.57 -11.15 1.96
C ALA A 160 -0.34 -11.08 1.05
N TYR A 161 0.00 -9.89 0.54
CA TYR A 161 1.21 -9.67 -0.26
C TYR A 161 2.48 -9.93 0.56
N GLU A 162 2.61 -9.30 1.72
CA GLU A 162 3.79 -9.48 2.59
C GLU A 162 3.91 -10.93 3.09
N LYS A 163 2.78 -11.60 3.31
CA LYS A 163 2.75 -13.01 3.73
C LYS A 163 3.31 -13.95 2.67
N ILE A 164 3.16 -13.65 1.39
CA ILE A 164 3.80 -14.40 0.31
C ILE A 164 5.32 -14.33 0.46
N ASP A 165 5.87 -13.12 0.60
CA ASP A 165 7.32 -12.93 0.68
C ASP A 165 7.91 -13.57 1.93
N LYS A 166 7.25 -13.39 3.07
CA LYS A 166 7.63 -14.08 4.30
C LYS A 166 7.66 -15.60 4.13
N ARG A 167 6.60 -16.19 3.57
CA ARG A 167 6.51 -17.66 3.39
C ARG A 167 7.53 -18.20 2.39
N LEU A 168 7.84 -17.45 1.33
CA LEU A 168 8.91 -17.81 0.40
C LEU A 168 10.29 -17.79 1.07
N ARG A 169 10.55 -16.82 1.96
CA ARG A 169 11.79 -16.76 2.76
C ARG A 169 11.88 -17.91 3.77
N ASP A 170 10.76 -18.25 4.40
CA ASP A 170 10.66 -19.35 5.36
C ASP A 170 10.67 -20.74 4.67
N GLU A 171 10.86 -20.79 3.35
CA GLU A 171 10.77 -21.99 2.49
C GLU A 171 9.40 -22.72 2.58
N ASP A 172 8.38 -22.05 3.08
CA ASP A 172 6.97 -22.49 3.11
C ASP A 172 6.33 -22.27 1.73
N TYR A 173 6.76 -23.05 0.75
CA TYR A 173 6.33 -22.92 -0.64
C TYR A 173 4.83 -23.18 -0.84
N SER A 174 4.28 -24.22 -0.20
CA SER A 174 2.84 -24.51 -0.27
C SER A 174 2.02 -23.42 0.41
N GLY A 175 2.48 -22.89 1.53
CA GLY A 175 1.82 -21.75 2.16
C GLY A 175 1.94 -20.46 1.33
N ALA A 176 3.03 -20.22 0.61
CA ALA A 176 3.17 -19.08 -0.28
C ALA A 176 2.16 -19.15 -1.44
N VAL A 177 1.95 -20.34 -2.00
CA VAL A 177 0.90 -20.61 -3.01
C VAL A 177 -0.49 -20.35 -2.44
N THR A 178 -0.79 -20.79 -1.21
CA THR A 178 -2.07 -20.48 -0.55
C THR A 178 -2.25 -18.98 -0.35
N SER A 179 -1.20 -18.27 0.07
CA SER A 179 -1.25 -16.82 0.27
C SER A 179 -1.44 -16.06 -1.04
N SER A 180 -0.93 -16.59 -2.16
CA SER A 180 -1.18 -16.05 -3.51
C SER A 180 -2.66 -16.12 -3.89
N ARG A 181 -3.31 -17.27 -3.63
CA ARG A 181 -4.76 -17.37 -3.82
C ARG A 181 -5.51 -16.34 -2.98
N THR A 182 -5.16 -16.24 -1.70
CA THR A 182 -5.77 -15.28 -0.77
C THR A 182 -5.58 -13.84 -1.23
N LEU A 183 -4.38 -13.47 -1.71
CA LEU A 183 -4.10 -12.15 -2.26
C LEU A 183 -5.03 -11.84 -3.45
N LEU A 184 -5.22 -12.80 -4.35
CA LEU A 184 -6.11 -12.65 -5.49
C LEU A 184 -7.58 -12.50 -5.06
N GLU A 185 -8.03 -13.29 -4.08
CA GLU A 185 -9.38 -13.18 -3.51
C GLU A 185 -9.62 -11.79 -2.90
N TYR A 186 -8.70 -11.28 -2.07
CA TYR A 186 -8.82 -9.95 -1.49
C TYR A 186 -8.76 -8.85 -2.55
N THR A 187 -7.88 -8.97 -3.54
CA THR A 187 -7.79 -8.00 -4.65
C THR A 187 -9.11 -7.92 -5.42
N ILE A 188 -9.73 -9.07 -5.74
CA ILE A 188 -11.03 -9.09 -6.44
C ILE A 188 -12.12 -8.42 -5.57
N LYS A 189 -12.15 -8.73 -4.27
CA LYS A 189 -13.13 -8.14 -3.34
C LYS A 189 -12.95 -6.64 -3.20
N ASP A 190 -11.71 -6.18 -3.02
CA ASP A 190 -11.37 -4.76 -2.88
C ASP A 190 -11.74 -4.00 -4.16
N ILE A 191 -11.30 -4.46 -5.33
CA ILE A 191 -11.65 -3.82 -6.61
C ILE A 191 -13.17 -3.80 -6.83
N TYR A 192 -13.87 -4.90 -6.55
CA TYR A 192 -15.33 -4.94 -6.68
C TYR A 192 -16.02 -3.96 -5.72
N SER A 193 -15.55 -3.88 -4.48
CA SER A 193 -16.11 -3.00 -3.46
C SER A 193 -15.84 -1.55 -3.75
N GLN A 194 -14.62 -1.21 -4.20
CA GLN A 194 -14.32 0.10 -4.72
C GLN A 194 -15.32 0.41 -5.84
N ILE A 195 -15.38 -0.40 -6.89
CA ILE A 195 -16.19 -0.10 -8.08
C ILE A 195 -17.71 -0.05 -7.78
N THR A 196 -18.27 -0.94 -6.96
CA THR A 196 -19.73 -1.05 -6.82
C THR A 196 -20.28 -0.39 -5.55
N GLY A 197 -19.43 -0.19 -4.54
CA GLY A 197 -19.83 0.11 -3.17
C GLY A 197 -20.41 -1.10 -2.41
N ASP A 198 -20.57 -2.25 -3.06
CA ASP A 198 -21.13 -3.47 -2.49
C ASP A 198 -20.01 -4.47 -2.13
N THR A 199 -20.28 -5.42 -1.23
CA THR A 199 -19.28 -6.40 -0.79
C THR A 199 -19.50 -7.77 -1.42
N ILE A 200 -18.40 -8.51 -1.62
CA ILE A 200 -18.45 -9.95 -1.92
C ILE A 200 -18.06 -10.73 -0.67
N ASP A 201 -19.05 -11.36 -0.03
CA ASP A 201 -18.83 -12.11 1.20
C ASP A 201 -17.89 -13.30 0.99
N LYS A 202 -18.11 -14.06 -0.10
CA LYS A 202 -17.37 -15.29 -0.38
C LYS A 202 -17.06 -15.46 -1.86
N ILE A 203 -15.86 -15.94 -2.15
CA ILE A 203 -15.42 -16.37 -3.49
C ILE A 203 -15.06 -17.85 -3.39
N ASP A 204 -16.00 -18.72 -3.76
CA ASP A 204 -15.76 -20.17 -3.82
C ASP A 204 -14.90 -20.53 -5.04
N ASP A 205 -15.29 -19.97 -6.19
CA ASP A 205 -14.57 -20.11 -7.44
C ASP A 205 -13.89 -18.78 -7.82
N LEU A 206 -12.56 -18.82 -7.93
CA LEU A 206 -11.75 -17.65 -8.30
C LEU A 206 -12.05 -17.13 -9.71
N GLN A 207 -12.39 -18.01 -10.65
CA GLN A 207 -12.74 -17.64 -12.01
C GLN A 207 -14.08 -16.89 -12.04
N GLU A 208 -15.05 -17.32 -11.25
CA GLU A 208 -16.32 -16.60 -11.09
C GLU A 208 -16.12 -15.24 -10.43
N GLY A 209 -15.29 -15.18 -9.37
CA GLY A 209 -14.91 -13.91 -8.74
C GLY A 209 -14.25 -12.96 -9.73
N PHE A 210 -13.29 -13.45 -10.52
CA PHE A 210 -12.60 -12.64 -11.52
C PHE A 210 -13.55 -12.09 -12.60
N LYS A 211 -14.50 -12.90 -13.10
CA LYS A 211 -15.49 -12.43 -14.09
C LYS A 211 -16.28 -11.21 -13.62
N LYS A 212 -16.52 -11.08 -12.31
CA LYS A 212 -17.21 -9.89 -11.75
C LYS A 212 -16.40 -8.62 -11.98
N VAL A 213 -15.09 -8.65 -11.67
CA VAL A 213 -14.21 -7.48 -11.87
C VAL A 213 -13.76 -7.31 -13.31
N GLN A 214 -13.74 -8.37 -14.12
CA GLN A 214 -13.34 -8.32 -15.52
C GLN A 214 -14.18 -7.32 -16.33
N LYS A 215 -15.51 -7.39 -16.19
CA LYS A 215 -16.45 -6.49 -16.86
C LYS A 215 -16.28 -5.06 -16.39
N LEU A 216 -16.17 -4.88 -15.08
CA LEU A 216 -16.02 -3.60 -14.41
C LEU A 216 -14.75 -2.87 -14.84
N LEU A 217 -13.63 -3.60 -14.92
CA LEU A 217 -12.34 -3.10 -15.41
C LEU A 217 -12.27 -3.02 -16.94
N LYS A 218 -13.41 -3.14 -17.63
CA LYS A 218 -13.54 -3.07 -19.10
C LYS A 218 -12.50 -3.96 -19.79
N LEU A 219 -12.33 -5.17 -19.25
CA LEU A 219 -11.43 -6.20 -19.78
C LEU A 219 -12.14 -7.13 -20.80
N ASP A 220 -13.31 -6.73 -21.29
CA ASP A 220 -14.00 -7.38 -22.42
C ASP A 220 -13.57 -6.71 -23.73
N PHE A 221 -12.57 -7.29 -24.38
CA PHE A 221 -11.76 -6.61 -25.39
C PHE A 221 -12.29 -6.66 -26.82
N ASP A 222 -13.52 -7.09 -27.04
CA ASP A 222 -14.09 -7.16 -28.40
C ASP A 222 -14.21 -5.77 -29.05
N LYS A 223 -14.19 -4.70 -28.25
CA LYS A 223 -14.26 -3.29 -28.71
C LYS A 223 -12.91 -2.57 -28.81
N THR A 224 -11.78 -3.23 -28.53
CA THR A 224 -10.44 -2.62 -28.70
C THR A 224 -9.91 -2.82 -30.13
N ILE A 225 -9.22 -1.81 -30.69
CA ILE A 225 -8.84 -1.76 -32.11
C ILE A 225 -7.58 -2.61 -32.43
N ASP A 226 -6.80 -3.02 -31.41
CA ASP A 226 -5.51 -3.72 -31.60
C ASP A 226 -5.57 -5.21 -31.20
N ASP A 227 -5.36 -6.08 -32.18
CA ASP A 227 -5.41 -7.54 -32.00
C ASP A 227 -4.28 -8.10 -31.13
N ASN A 228 -3.12 -7.43 -31.04
CA ASN A 228 -2.03 -7.86 -30.16
C ASN A 228 -2.38 -7.57 -28.70
N LYS A 229 -3.01 -6.43 -28.40
CA LYS A 229 -3.52 -6.11 -27.05
C LYS A 229 -4.57 -7.14 -26.62
N LYS A 230 -5.49 -7.52 -27.51
CA LYS A 230 -6.47 -8.59 -27.23
C LYS A 230 -5.80 -9.91 -26.86
N LYS A 231 -4.75 -10.32 -27.59
CA LYS A 231 -4.03 -11.58 -27.33
C LYS A 231 -3.37 -11.57 -25.95
N ILE A 232 -2.61 -10.53 -25.63
CA ILE A 232 -1.93 -10.40 -24.32
C ILE A 232 -2.94 -10.49 -23.19
N LEU A 233 -4.05 -9.77 -23.31
CA LEU A 233 -5.05 -9.71 -22.26
C LEU A 233 -5.82 -11.03 -22.11
N ARG A 234 -6.13 -11.71 -23.22
CA ARG A 234 -6.68 -13.08 -23.19
C ARG A 234 -5.72 -14.05 -22.52
N SER A 235 -4.42 -13.97 -22.82
CA SER A 235 -3.41 -14.79 -22.16
C SER A 235 -3.37 -14.55 -20.65
N PHE A 236 -3.57 -13.31 -20.21
CA PHE A 236 -3.65 -12.96 -18.79
C PHE A 236 -4.84 -13.62 -18.09
N VAL A 237 -6.02 -13.60 -18.73
CA VAL A 237 -7.21 -14.32 -18.26
C VAL A 237 -6.95 -15.83 -18.23
N THR A 238 -6.28 -16.38 -19.24
CA THR A 238 -5.90 -17.79 -19.27
C THR A 238 -4.97 -18.16 -18.10
N ILE A 239 -3.97 -17.33 -17.80
CA ILE A 239 -3.05 -17.56 -16.66
C ILE A 239 -3.85 -17.70 -15.36
N ILE A 240 -4.82 -16.82 -15.10
CA ILE A 240 -5.65 -16.91 -13.89
C ILE A 240 -6.51 -18.16 -13.85
N ASN A 241 -7.16 -18.48 -14.97
CA ASN A 241 -7.95 -19.69 -15.07
C ASN A 241 -7.10 -20.95 -14.81
N SER A 242 -5.80 -20.91 -15.17
CA SER A 242 -4.83 -21.98 -14.89
C SER A 242 -4.24 -21.92 -13.47
N LEU A 243 -4.12 -20.74 -12.84
CA LEU A 243 -3.64 -20.59 -11.47
C LEU A 243 -4.65 -21.09 -10.44
N ALA A 244 -5.95 -20.85 -10.65
CA ALA A 244 -7.01 -21.27 -9.74
C ALA A 244 -6.96 -22.78 -9.37
N PRO A 245 -6.85 -23.73 -10.32
CA PRO A 245 -6.69 -25.15 -10.00
C PRO A 245 -5.32 -25.49 -9.40
N LEU A 246 -4.25 -24.78 -9.77
CA LEU A 246 -2.91 -24.96 -9.17
C LEU A 246 -2.89 -24.58 -7.69
N PHE A 247 -3.57 -23.51 -7.30
CA PHE A 247 -3.69 -23.13 -5.88
C PHE A 247 -4.34 -24.23 -5.05
N ASN A 248 -5.36 -24.89 -5.61
CA ASN A 248 -6.09 -25.97 -4.93
C ASN A 248 -5.27 -27.26 -4.83
N SER A 249 -4.34 -27.52 -5.75
CA SER A 249 -3.53 -28.75 -5.74
C SER A 249 -2.21 -28.63 -4.98
N LEU A 250 -1.60 -27.44 -4.98
CA LEU A 250 -0.27 -27.17 -4.45
C LEU A 250 -0.27 -26.41 -3.11
N GLY A 251 -1.37 -25.71 -2.81
CA GLY A 251 -1.54 -25.02 -1.53
C GLY A 251 -1.76 -25.98 -0.38
N ASP A 252 -1.47 -25.54 0.84
CA ASP A 252 -1.68 -26.29 2.09
C ASP A 252 -3.17 -26.42 2.52
N ARG A 253 -4.10 -25.87 1.74
CA ARG A 253 -5.53 -25.81 2.05
C ARG A 253 -6.23 -27.11 1.61
N HIS A 254 -6.87 -27.81 2.56
CA HIS A 254 -7.65 -29.04 2.37
C HIS A 254 -6.92 -30.19 1.65
N GLY A 255 -6.09 -30.94 2.36
CA GLY A 255 -5.65 -32.29 1.93
C GLY A 255 -4.94 -32.30 0.58
N SER A 256 -3.99 -31.38 0.39
CA SER A 256 -3.20 -31.19 -0.83
C SER A 256 -2.68 -32.52 -1.42
N LYS A 257 -2.85 -32.71 -2.74
CA LYS A 257 -2.40 -33.92 -3.46
C LYS A 257 -0.87 -33.94 -3.71
N SER A 258 -0.20 -32.79 -3.57
CA SER A 258 1.23 -32.59 -3.81
C SER A 258 1.74 -31.32 -3.11
N SER A 259 3.03 -31.27 -2.75
CA SER A 259 3.66 -30.05 -2.22
C SER A 259 4.27 -29.20 -3.33
N ALA A 260 4.25 -27.87 -3.17
CA ALA A 260 4.87 -26.97 -4.12
C ALA A 260 6.40 -27.00 -3.97
N GLY A 261 7.13 -27.28 -5.05
CA GLY A 261 8.58 -27.02 -5.10
C GLY A 261 8.86 -25.53 -5.27
N ARG A 262 10.06 -25.08 -4.88
CA ARG A 262 10.50 -23.68 -4.91
C ARG A 262 10.13 -22.94 -6.20
N ASN A 263 10.55 -23.47 -7.36
CA ASN A 263 10.37 -22.79 -8.64
C ASN A 263 8.89 -22.68 -9.04
N THR A 264 8.09 -23.69 -8.71
CA THR A 264 6.64 -23.66 -8.97
C THR A 264 5.95 -22.63 -8.07
N ALA A 265 6.32 -22.57 -6.78
CA ALA A 265 5.79 -21.57 -5.87
C ALA A 265 6.17 -20.15 -6.29
N LEU A 266 7.42 -19.92 -6.69
CA LEU A 266 7.86 -18.63 -7.26
C LEU A 266 7.05 -18.27 -8.51
N PHE A 267 6.89 -19.19 -9.46
CA PHE A 267 6.08 -18.94 -10.66
C PHE A 267 4.63 -18.55 -10.32
N CYS A 268 3.98 -19.28 -9.41
CA CYS A 268 2.60 -18.99 -9.00
C CYS A 268 2.48 -17.63 -8.28
N THR A 269 3.39 -17.36 -7.35
CA THR A 269 3.41 -16.12 -6.56
C THR A 269 3.72 -14.91 -7.44
N ASP A 270 4.75 -14.96 -8.29
CA ASP A 270 5.13 -13.90 -9.21
C ASP A 270 4.03 -13.60 -10.23
N SER A 271 3.43 -14.66 -10.82
CA SER A 271 2.31 -14.49 -11.76
C SER A 271 1.13 -13.79 -11.09
N THR A 272 0.86 -14.11 -9.81
CA THR A 272 -0.21 -13.46 -9.03
C THR A 272 0.13 -12.00 -8.76
N LYS A 273 1.37 -11.69 -8.35
CA LYS A 273 1.79 -10.31 -8.07
C LYS A 273 1.72 -9.42 -9.31
N ILE A 274 2.20 -9.92 -10.45
CA ILE A 274 2.06 -9.23 -11.76
C ILE A 274 0.58 -8.98 -12.06
N PHE A 275 -0.26 -9.98 -11.79
CA PHE A 275 -1.71 -9.88 -11.98
C PHE A 275 -2.36 -8.79 -11.15
N VAL A 276 -2.07 -8.76 -9.86
CA VAL A 276 -2.58 -7.75 -8.92
C VAL A 276 -2.11 -6.36 -9.34
N ASN A 277 -0.82 -6.19 -9.67
CA ASN A 277 -0.28 -4.94 -10.23
C ASN A 277 -1.09 -4.47 -11.45
N PHE A 278 -1.33 -5.37 -12.41
CA PHE A 278 -2.09 -5.03 -13.61
C PHE A 278 -3.54 -4.65 -13.29
N LEU A 279 -4.23 -5.38 -12.41
CA LEU A 279 -5.63 -5.06 -12.10
C LEU A 279 -5.78 -3.69 -11.44
N TYR A 280 -4.93 -3.36 -10.47
CA TYR A 280 -4.94 -2.03 -9.86
C TYR A 280 -4.44 -0.95 -10.82
N GLY A 281 -3.45 -1.23 -11.65
CA GLY A 281 -3.02 -0.30 -12.70
C GLY A 281 -4.16 -0.02 -13.68
N ARG A 282 -4.92 -1.04 -14.07
CA ARG A 282 -6.08 -0.87 -14.94
C ARG A 282 -7.21 -0.12 -14.24
N LEU A 283 -7.43 -0.41 -12.96
CA LEU A 283 -8.33 0.37 -12.13
C LEU A 283 -7.87 1.83 -12.19
N GLN A 284 -6.60 2.15 -11.96
CA GLN A 284 -6.10 3.51 -12.08
C GLN A 284 -6.23 4.10 -13.49
N ASP A 285 -6.08 3.34 -14.57
CA ASP A 285 -6.22 3.86 -15.94
C ASP A 285 -7.65 4.31 -16.26
N ILE A 286 -8.63 3.48 -15.91
CA ILE A 286 -10.06 3.82 -16.09
C ILE A 286 -10.46 4.88 -15.06
N HIS A 287 -9.90 4.67 -13.87
CA HIS A 287 -9.97 5.29 -12.56
C HIS A 287 -9.49 6.75 -12.39
N GLY A 288 -8.43 7.06 -13.13
CA GLY A 288 -7.45 8.09 -12.77
C GLY A 288 -7.75 9.44 -13.38
N LEU A 289 -8.69 9.48 -14.33
CA LEU A 289 -9.22 10.69 -14.94
C LEU A 289 -10.25 11.39 -14.04
N TYR A 290 -10.56 10.86 -12.85
CA TYR A 290 -11.74 11.25 -12.06
C TYR A 290 -11.70 12.60 -11.42
N PRO A 291 -10.57 13.05 -10.85
CA PRO A 291 -10.45 14.42 -10.41
C PRO A 291 -10.81 15.40 -11.54
N SER A 292 -10.38 15.10 -12.77
CA SER A 292 -10.67 15.96 -13.93
C SER A 292 -12.12 15.93 -14.40
N LEU A 293 -12.85 14.81 -14.25
CA LEU A 293 -14.26 14.72 -14.66
C LEU A 293 -15.19 15.39 -13.65
N PHE A 294 -14.93 15.21 -12.35
CA PHE A 294 -15.65 15.92 -11.29
C PHE A 294 -15.51 17.43 -11.45
N GLU A 295 -14.27 17.93 -11.57
CA GLU A 295 -14.01 19.36 -11.76
C GLU A 295 -14.66 19.92 -13.03
N LYS A 296 -14.61 19.18 -14.15
CA LYS A 296 -15.30 19.57 -15.38
C LYS A 296 -16.81 19.66 -15.19
N LEU A 297 -17.42 18.70 -14.50
CA LEU A 297 -18.85 18.69 -14.26
C LEU A 297 -19.27 19.85 -13.35
N ILE A 298 -18.56 20.06 -12.24
CA ILE A 298 -18.78 21.21 -11.35
C ILE A 298 -18.60 22.53 -12.09
N LYS A 299 -17.58 22.64 -12.95
CA LYS A 299 -17.36 23.83 -13.78
C LYS A 299 -18.53 24.08 -14.75
N CYS A 300 -19.08 23.03 -15.37
CA CYS A 300 -20.27 23.15 -16.22
C CYS A 300 -21.48 23.62 -15.40
N LEU A 301 -21.70 23.02 -14.23
CA LEU A 301 -22.81 23.35 -13.35
C LEU A 301 -22.68 24.73 -12.74
N ASN A 302 -21.46 25.24 -12.52
CA ASN A 302 -21.21 26.62 -12.06
C ASN A 302 -21.45 27.68 -13.15
N SER A 303 -22.50 27.49 -13.94
CA SER A 303 -23.05 28.38 -14.95
C SER A 303 -24.57 28.49 -14.75
N ASP A 304 -25.31 28.98 -15.74
CA ASP A 304 -26.79 28.99 -15.69
C ASP A 304 -27.40 27.59 -15.73
N LEU A 305 -26.60 26.57 -16.05
CA LEU A 305 -27.01 25.16 -16.00
C LEU A 305 -27.49 24.74 -14.59
N ARG A 306 -26.96 25.31 -13.50
CA ARG A 306 -27.40 24.95 -12.12
C ARG A 306 -28.90 25.13 -11.86
N LEU A 307 -29.57 25.99 -12.64
CA LEU A 307 -31.00 26.30 -12.49
C LEU A 307 -31.89 25.45 -13.40
N LYS A 308 -31.30 24.53 -14.16
CA LYS A 308 -32.00 23.73 -15.18
C LYS A 308 -32.62 22.47 -14.60
N THR A 309 -33.69 22.02 -15.24
CA THR A 309 -34.34 20.73 -14.92
C THR A 309 -33.43 19.56 -15.29
N LYS A 310 -33.66 18.37 -14.71
CA LYS A 310 -32.94 17.14 -15.06
C LYS A 310 -32.93 16.87 -16.57
N LYS A 311 -34.07 17.06 -17.24
CA LYS A 311 -34.19 16.87 -18.70
C LYS A 311 -33.31 17.83 -19.49
N GLU A 312 -33.26 19.10 -19.09
CA GLU A 312 -32.40 20.10 -19.74
C GLU A 312 -30.91 19.84 -19.46
N LEU A 313 -30.56 19.44 -18.23
CA LEU A 313 -29.19 19.07 -17.85
C LEU A 313 -28.67 17.87 -18.67
N LEU A 314 -29.48 16.82 -18.82
CA LEU A 314 -29.10 15.63 -19.58
C LEU A 314 -29.07 15.87 -21.11
N ALA A 315 -29.73 16.93 -21.58
CA ALA A 315 -29.69 17.37 -22.98
C ALA A 315 -28.51 18.30 -23.29
N ASP A 316 -27.85 18.87 -22.28
CA ASP A 316 -26.65 19.68 -22.50
C ASP A 316 -25.50 18.82 -23.03
N LYS A 317 -24.85 19.30 -24.09
CA LYS A 317 -23.80 18.55 -24.78
C LYS A 317 -22.60 18.27 -23.89
N SER A 318 -22.16 19.25 -23.10
CA SER A 318 -20.96 19.12 -22.25
C SER A 318 -21.22 18.15 -21.10
N ILE A 319 -22.40 18.23 -20.49
CA ILE A 319 -22.82 17.30 -19.44
C ILE A 319 -22.95 15.88 -20.01
N ASN A 320 -23.59 15.72 -21.18
CA ASN A 320 -23.78 14.42 -21.80
C ASN A 320 -22.45 13.75 -22.18
N GLU A 321 -21.50 14.53 -22.71
CA GLU A 321 -20.13 14.06 -22.98
C GLU A 321 -19.46 13.52 -21.69
N ILE A 322 -19.59 14.22 -20.56
CA ILE A 322 -19.04 13.77 -19.28
C ILE A 322 -19.74 12.49 -18.80
N ILE A 323 -21.08 12.47 -18.77
CA ILE A 323 -21.87 11.32 -18.30
C ILE A 323 -21.58 10.08 -19.15
N SER A 324 -21.37 10.23 -20.46
CA SER A 324 -21.06 9.11 -21.36
C SER A 324 -19.76 8.38 -21.01
N LEU A 325 -18.87 9.03 -20.26
CA LEU A 325 -17.62 8.44 -19.77
C LEU A 325 -17.79 7.75 -18.41
N CYS A 326 -18.90 7.98 -17.71
CA CYS A 326 -19.16 7.44 -16.39
C CYS A 326 -19.85 6.07 -16.46
N ASP A 327 -19.23 5.07 -15.83
CA ASP A 327 -19.90 3.84 -15.44
C ASP A 327 -20.50 3.98 -14.03
N GLU A 328 -21.19 2.93 -13.56
CA GLU A 328 -21.88 2.92 -12.27
C GLU A 328 -20.95 3.28 -11.10
N TYR A 329 -19.69 2.84 -11.15
CA TYR A 329 -18.71 3.25 -10.15
C TYR A 329 -18.41 4.73 -10.22
N LEU A 330 -18.08 5.23 -11.41
CA LEU A 330 -17.72 6.62 -11.53
C LEU A 330 -18.87 7.50 -11.07
N ILE A 331 -20.11 7.13 -11.40
CA ILE A 331 -21.30 7.83 -10.87
C ILE A 331 -21.34 7.76 -9.34
N SER A 332 -21.22 6.57 -8.74
CA SER A 332 -21.25 6.41 -7.28
C SER A 332 -20.14 7.20 -6.58
N PHE A 333 -18.93 7.16 -7.11
CA PHE A 333 -17.77 7.92 -6.62
C PHE A 333 -18.00 9.42 -6.75
N LEU A 334 -18.48 9.89 -7.90
CA LEU A 334 -18.80 11.30 -8.14
C LEU A 334 -19.86 11.80 -7.15
N ILE A 335 -20.90 11.01 -6.88
CA ILE A 335 -21.92 11.31 -5.87
C ILE A 335 -21.30 11.39 -4.47
N ASN A 336 -20.54 10.38 -4.05
CA ASN A 336 -19.91 10.36 -2.72
C ASN A 336 -18.98 11.56 -2.54
N LYS A 337 -18.08 11.79 -3.50
CA LYS A 337 -17.16 12.94 -3.51
C LYS A 337 -17.93 14.26 -3.42
N HIS A 338 -18.99 14.42 -4.19
CA HIS A 338 -19.82 15.62 -4.18
C HIS A 338 -20.48 15.85 -2.82
N ILE A 339 -21.05 14.80 -2.22
CA ILE A 339 -21.71 14.87 -0.91
C ILE A 339 -20.69 15.12 0.20
N ASP A 340 -19.54 14.44 0.16
CA ASP A 340 -18.53 14.47 1.24
C ASP A 340 -17.68 15.73 1.21
N GLU A 341 -17.31 16.24 0.03
CA GLU A 341 -16.38 17.37 -0.11
C GLU A 341 -17.07 18.73 -0.25
N THR A 342 -18.32 18.80 -0.73
CA THR A 342 -18.98 20.10 -0.95
C THR A 342 -19.41 20.74 0.37
N THR A 343 -19.06 22.01 0.59
CA THR A 343 -19.72 22.88 1.55
C THR A 343 -20.70 23.78 0.81
N ILE A 344 -21.81 24.14 1.47
CA ILE A 344 -22.83 25.02 0.89
C ILE A 344 -22.80 26.30 1.72
N ASP A 345 -22.00 27.26 1.28
CA ASP A 345 -21.76 28.55 1.97
C ASP A 345 -22.45 29.71 1.21
N SER A 346 -23.15 29.41 0.12
CA SER A 346 -23.91 30.37 -0.69
C SER A 346 -25.08 29.71 -1.43
N PHE A 347 -26.07 30.51 -1.82
CA PHE A 347 -27.19 30.04 -2.65
C PHE A 347 -26.73 29.49 -4.00
N ARG A 348 -25.67 30.07 -4.57
CA ARG A 348 -25.11 29.59 -5.84
C ARG A 348 -24.50 28.19 -5.68
N GLU A 349 -23.80 27.93 -4.59
CA GLU A 349 -23.29 26.59 -4.28
C GLU A 349 -24.42 25.61 -3.99
N SER A 350 -25.49 26.06 -3.34
CA SER A 350 -26.70 25.24 -3.17
C SER A 350 -27.29 24.83 -4.52
N ASP A 351 -27.44 25.77 -5.46
CA ASP A 351 -27.98 25.47 -6.80
C ASP A 351 -27.10 24.42 -7.51
N VAL A 352 -25.78 24.61 -7.50
CA VAL A 352 -24.81 23.68 -8.10
C VAL A 352 -24.91 22.31 -7.45
N PHE A 353 -25.01 22.28 -6.11
CA PHE A 353 -25.09 21.05 -5.34
C PHE A 353 -26.28 20.19 -5.76
N PHE A 354 -27.48 20.79 -5.83
CA PHE A 354 -28.68 20.06 -6.21
C PHE A 354 -28.76 19.77 -7.70
N ALA A 355 -28.22 20.63 -8.57
CA ALA A 355 -28.14 20.33 -10.00
C ALA A 355 -27.28 19.07 -10.28
N PHE A 356 -26.18 18.91 -9.54
CA PHE A 356 -25.38 17.70 -9.61
C PHE A 356 -26.17 16.46 -9.19
N LEU A 357 -26.85 16.51 -8.04
CA LEU A 357 -27.64 15.37 -7.56
C LEU A 357 -28.81 15.03 -8.50
N ARG A 358 -29.42 16.03 -9.17
CA ARG A 358 -30.46 15.80 -10.19
C ARG A 358 -29.94 15.01 -11.38
N ILE A 359 -28.70 15.27 -11.83
CA ILE A 359 -28.10 14.52 -12.94
C ILE A 359 -28.04 13.02 -12.62
N PHE A 360 -27.63 12.69 -11.39
CA PHE A 360 -27.40 11.31 -10.97
C PHE A 360 -28.53 10.73 -10.11
N SER A 361 -29.72 11.32 -10.11
CA SER A 361 -30.80 10.88 -9.21
C SER A 361 -31.23 9.44 -9.43
N ASN A 362 -31.10 8.92 -10.65
CA ASN A 362 -31.37 7.51 -10.99
C ASN A 362 -30.37 6.51 -10.39
N SER A 363 -29.20 6.98 -9.96
CA SER A 363 -28.12 6.15 -9.43
C SER A 363 -27.84 6.44 -7.95
N LEU A 364 -28.62 7.31 -7.34
CA LEU A 364 -28.49 7.70 -5.94
C LEU A 364 -28.94 6.54 -5.05
N LYS A 365 -28.09 6.11 -4.10
CA LYS A 365 -28.43 5.08 -3.11
C LYS A 365 -28.95 5.71 -1.80
N GLU A 366 -29.74 4.96 -1.03
CA GLU A 366 -30.29 5.40 0.27
C GLU A 366 -29.19 5.95 1.21
N ALA A 367 -28.07 5.22 1.33
CA ALA A 367 -26.96 5.62 2.19
C ALA A 367 -26.40 7.00 1.81
N GLN A 368 -26.32 7.31 0.51
CA GLN A 368 -25.82 8.59 0.01
C GLN A 368 -26.80 9.73 0.33
N LEU A 369 -28.10 9.49 0.14
CA LEU A 369 -29.15 10.45 0.50
C LEU A 369 -29.14 10.76 2.00
N ILE A 370 -28.99 9.73 2.85
CA ILE A 370 -28.85 9.89 4.30
C ILE A 370 -27.63 10.76 4.64
N THR A 371 -26.47 10.49 4.05
CA THR A 371 -25.25 11.29 4.28
C THR A 371 -25.47 12.76 3.89
N ALA A 372 -26.07 13.02 2.72
CA ALA A 372 -26.37 14.38 2.27
C ALA A 372 -27.33 15.11 3.21
N LEU A 373 -28.41 14.44 3.65
CA LEU A 373 -29.38 15.00 4.60
C LEU A 373 -28.71 15.34 5.94
N ASN A 374 -27.94 14.41 6.51
CA ASN A 374 -27.23 14.65 7.77
C ASN A 374 -26.29 15.86 7.70
N LYS A 375 -25.66 16.07 6.54
CA LYS A 375 -24.68 17.15 6.35
C LYS A 375 -25.33 18.52 6.11
N HIS A 376 -26.42 18.57 5.34
CA HIS A 376 -26.94 19.85 4.82
C HIS A 376 -28.42 20.13 5.08
N SER A 377 -29.19 19.24 5.70
CA SER A 377 -30.64 19.45 5.90
C SER A 377 -31.00 20.62 6.83
N ASN A 378 -30.11 20.99 7.75
CA ASN A 378 -30.29 22.14 8.66
C ASN A 378 -29.41 23.34 8.26
N ASN A 379 -28.88 23.33 7.03
CA ASN A 379 -28.12 24.45 6.50
C ASN A 379 -29.08 25.39 5.76
N GLY A 380 -29.35 26.57 6.33
CA GLY A 380 -30.26 27.56 5.75
C GLY A 380 -29.85 28.13 4.39
N GLN A 381 -28.63 27.85 3.92
CA GLN A 381 -28.19 28.18 2.55
C GLN A 381 -28.49 27.06 1.54
N ALA A 382 -28.77 25.83 2.00
CA ALA A 382 -29.12 24.68 1.17
C ALA A 382 -30.59 24.69 0.71
N VAL A 383 -31.02 25.81 0.13
CA VAL A 383 -32.43 26.10 -0.20
C VAL A 383 -33.05 25.21 -1.28
N GLY A 384 -32.24 24.42 -2.01
CA GLY A 384 -32.74 23.55 -3.08
C GLY A 384 -33.34 22.21 -2.63
N TRP A 385 -33.33 21.90 -1.33
CA TRP A 385 -33.84 20.62 -0.79
C TRP A 385 -35.28 20.33 -1.15
N GLU A 386 -36.20 21.29 -0.97
CA GLU A 386 -37.63 21.06 -1.18
C GLU A 386 -37.92 20.59 -2.61
N ASN A 387 -37.42 21.33 -3.60
CA ASN A 387 -37.61 20.99 -5.00
C ASN A 387 -36.94 19.66 -5.34
N PHE A 388 -35.72 19.43 -4.86
CA PHE A 388 -35.00 18.19 -5.13
C PHE A 388 -35.72 16.97 -4.53
N LEU A 389 -36.19 17.04 -3.28
CA LEU A 389 -36.88 15.93 -2.62
C LEU A 389 -38.22 15.62 -3.28
N LYS A 390 -38.99 16.65 -3.69
CA LYS A 390 -40.26 16.46 -4.43
C LYS A 390 -40.01 15.76 -5.78
N GLU A 391 -39.02 16.22 -6.53
CA GLU A 391 -38.60 15.58 -7.79
C GLU A 391 -38.16 14.13 -7.56
N LEU A 392 -37.26 13.92 -6.60
CA LEU A 392 -36.73 12.59 -6.27
C LEU A 392 -37.82 11.63 -5.80
N PHE A 393 -38.76 12.09 -4.96
CA PHE A 393 -39.88 11.28 -4.49
C PHE A 393 -40.81 10.84 -5.61
N SER A 394 -41.03 11.71 -6.61
CA SER A 394 -41.86 11.37 -7.76
C SER A 394 -41.26 10.28 -8.64
N GLU A 395 -39.93 10.18 -8.69
CA GLU A 395 -39.20 9.24 -9.55
C GLU A 395 -38.73 7.97 -8.82
N HIS A 396 -38.34 8.07 -7.54
CA HIS A 396 -37.63 7.03 -6.77
C HIS A 396 -38.18 6.90 -5.34
N ARG A 397 -39.46 6.52 -5.22
CA ARG A 397 -40.15 6.35 -3.92
C ARG A 397 -39.47 5.34 -2.99
N ASP A 398 -38.75 4.37 -3.55
CA ASP A 398 -38.01 3.34 -2.82
C ASP A 398 -36.87 3.90 -1.95
N LEU A 399 -36.30 5.05 -2.30
CA LEU A 399 -35.27 5.72 -1.50
C LEU A 399 -35.83 6.35 -0.21
N PHE A 400 -37.14 6.57 -0.12
CA PHE A 400 -37.78 7.23 1.03
C PHE A 400 -38.19 6.21 2.08
N THR A 401 -37.19 5.51 2.61
CA THR A 401 -37.37 4.56 3.71
C THR A 401 -37.77 5.29 5.00
N LYS A 402 -38.15 4.51 6.03
CA LYS A 402 -38.43 5.07 7.36
C LYS A 402 -37.27 5.92 7.91
N SER A 403 -36.03 5.54 7.61
CA SER A 403 -34.83 6.26 8.04
C SER A 403 -34.75 7.64 7.39
N VAL A 404 -34.94 7.70 6.06
CA VAL A 404 -34.90 8.96 5.30
C VAL A 404 -36.05 9.88 5.71
N LEU A 405 -37.28 9.36 5.78
CA LEU A 405 -38.46 10.15 6.17
C LEU A 405 -38.31 10.73 7.59
N LYS A 406 -37.72 9.96 8.51
CA LYS A 406 -37.43 10.43 9.86
C LYS A 406 -36.49 11.64 9.83
N LEU A 407 -35.37 11.56 9.09
CA LEU A 407 -34.41 12.66 8.97
C LEU A 407 -35.04 13.93 8.38
N ILE A 408 -35.92 13.79 7.39
CA ILE A 408 -36.66 14.92 6.80
C ILE A 408 -37.59 15.55 7.86
N SER A 409 -38.34 14.75 8.61
CA SER A 409 -39.28 15.26 9.64
C SER A 409 -38.58 15.91 10.84
N GLU A 410 -37.37 15.49 11.18
CA GLU A 410 -36.59 16.02 12.30
C GLU A 410 -35.78 17.27 11.91
N SER A 411 -35.64 17.55 10.60
CA SER A 411 -34.95 18.74 10.11
C SER A 411 -35.82 19.99 10.29
N ARG A 412 -35.23 21.04 10.85
CA ARG A 412 -35.90 22.32 11.08
C ARG A 412 -36.41 22.93 9.78
N ASP A 413 -35.61 22.83 8.72
CA ASP A 413 -35.88 23.51 7.45
C ASP A 413 -36.70 22.65 6.48
N LEU A 414 -36.84 21.34 6.75
CA LEU A 414 -37.51 20.39 5.85
C LEU A 414 -38.80 19.78 6.41
N SER A 415 -39.07 19.92 7.72
CA SER A 415 -40.20 19.27 8.39
C SER A 415 -41.59 19.65 7.86
N GLU A 416 -41.71 20.79 7.18
CA GLU A 416 -42.97 21.26 6.57
C GLU A 416 -43.15 20.79 5.12
N ILE A 417 -42.18 20.08 4.54
CA ILE A 417 -42.26 19.60 3.16
C ILE A 417 -43.28 18.47 3.06
N ILE A 418 -44.32 18.72 2.24
CA ILE A 418 -45.31 17.71 1.87
C ILE A 418 -44.80 16.95 0.64
N LEU A 419 -44.60 15.64 0.82
CA LEU A 419 -44.26 14.68 -0.25
C LEU A 419 -45.53 13.91 -0.61
N ASP A 420 -46.29 14.39 -1.60
CA ASP A 420 -47.52 13.74 -2.11
C ASP A 420 -47.25 12.85 -3.34
#